data_AF-A0A516GUQ8-F1
#
_entry.id   AF-A0A516GUQ8-F1
#
_cell.length_a   1.000
_cell.length_b   1.000
_cell.length_c   1.000
_cell.angle_alpha   90.00
_cell.angle_beta   90.00
_cell.angle_gamma   90.00
#
_symmetry.space_group_name_H-M   'P 1'
#
loop_
_entity.id
_entity.type
_entity.pdbx_description
1 polymer ?
#
loop_
_entity_poly.entity_id
_entity_poly.type
_entity_poly.pdbx_seq_one_letter_code
_entity_poly.pdbx_strand_id
1 'polypeptide(L)'
;MPANKKHLSSPLQRVIKITAGVFGGYLLTEVFHMFLIVYWDASNALITVRYAGFILWVVLLIISFLAKNGLKIWGIYVLISLVFFALIHYKQPFIF
;
A
#
# COMPACT_ATOMS: atom_id res chain seq x y z
N MET A 1 30.74 13.76 -12.91
CA MET A 1 31.30 13.02 -11.76
C MET A 1 30.54 11.70 -11.59
N PRO A 2 31.21 10.56 -11.36
CA PRO A 2 30.54 9.27 -11.14
C PRO A 2 29.88 9.21 -9.76
N ALA A 3 28.65 8.70 -9.67
CA ALA A 3 27.90 8.58 -8.43
C ALA A 3 28.52 7.55 -7.47
N ASN A 4 28.56 7.88 -6.18
CA ASN A 4 29.14 7.01 -5.16
C ASN A 4 28.26 5.77 -4.91
N LYS A 5 28.83 4.58 -5.16
CA LYS A 5 28.15 3.28 -5.08
C LYS A 5 27.58 2.96 -3.70
N LYS A 6 28.08 3.57 -2.61
CA LYS A 6 27.57 3.35 -1.25
C LYS A 6 26.11 3.76 -1.04
N HIS A 7 25.58 4.64 -1.89
CA HIS A 7 24.19 5.12 -1.81
C HIS A 7 23.24 4.37 -2.75
N LEU A 8 23.79 3.49 -3.60
CA LEU A 8 23.02 2.76 -4.59
C LEU A 8 22.50 1.46 -3.97
N SER A 9 21.17 1.31 -3.89
CA SER A 9 20.55 0.03 -3.53
C SER A 9 20.97 -1.06 -4.51
N SER A 10 21.13 -2.30 -4.05
CA SER A 10 21.41 -3.44 -4.92
C SER A 10 20.28 -3.63 -5.96
N PRO A 11 20.56 -4.20 -7.15
CA PRO A 11 19.56 -4.37 -8.20
C PRO A 11 18.29 -5.08 -7.71
N LEU A 12 18.45 -6.16 -6.94
CA LEU A 12 17.33 -6.90 -6.35
C LEU A 12 16.52 -6.04 -5.38
N GLN A 13 17.18 -5.27 -4.50
CA GLN A 13 16.48 -4.37 -3.57
C GLN A 13 15.68 -3.29 -4.31
N ARG A 14 16.15 -2.80 -5.46
CA ARG A 14 15.39 -1.86 -6.28
C ARG A 14 14.13 -2.50 -6.86
N VAL A 15 14.26 -3.70 -7.43
CA VAL A 15 13.10 -4.44 -7.97
C VAL A 15 12.07 -4.69 -6.88
N ILE A 16 12.48 -5.14 -5.69
CA ILE A 16 11.56 -5.37 -4.58
C ILE A 16 10.88 -4.08 -4.12
N LYS A 17 11.60 -2.94 -4.09
CA LYS A 17 10.98 -1.64 -3.73
C LYS A 17 10.00 -1.17 -4.80
N ILE A 18 10.30 -1.35 -6.08
CA ILE A 18 9.39 -1.04 -7.18
C ILE A 18 8.12 -1.87 -7.03
N THR A 19 8.24 -3.19 -6.85
CA THR A 19 7.06 -4.05 -6.68
C THR A 19 6.32 -3.79 -5.38
N ALA A 20 7.01 -3.44 -4.29
CA ALA A 20 6.38 -3.00 -3.05
C ALA A 20 5.55 -1.74 -3.26
N GLY A 21 6.06 -0.74 -3.97
CA GLY A 21 5.34 0.51 -4.21
C GLY A 21 4.19 0.35 -5.18
N VAL A 22 4.45 -0.29 -6.33
CA VAL A 22 3.45 -0.49 -7.38
C VAL A 22 2.36 -1.46 -6.92
N PHE A 23 2.70 -2.70 -6.59
CA PHE A 23 1.70 -3.71 -6.25
C PHE A 23 1.30 -3.68 -4.79
N GLY A 24 2.28 -3.61 -3.87
CA GLY A 24 1.98 -3.60 -2.43
C GLY A 24 1.25 -2.32 -2.01
N GLY A 25 1.68 -1.16 -2.50
CA GLY A 25 1.02 0.12 -2.25
C GLY A 25 -0.38 0.19 -2.85
N TYR A 26 -0.57 -0.37 -4.05
CA TYR A 26 -1.89 -0.43 -4.69
C TYR A 26 -2.85 -1.32 -3.90
N LEU A 27 -2.41 -2.54 -3.56
CA LEU A 27 -3.17 -3.45 -2.70
C LEU A 27 -3.60 -2.78 -1.39
N LEU A 28 -2.66 -2.15 -0.69
CA LEU A 28 -2.96 -1.47 0.57
C LEU A 28 -3.96 -0.32 0.39
N THR A 29 -3.82 0.44 -0.71
CA THR A 29 -4.75 1.53 -1.05
C THR A 29 -6.17 1.01 -1.27
N GLU A 30 -6.33 -0.05 -2.06
CA GLU A 30 -7.64 -0.64 -2.35
C GLU A 30 -8.30 -1.18 -1.09
N VAL A 31 -7.59 -1.98 -0.30
CA VAL A 31 -8.16 -2.58 0.93
C VAL A 31 -8.49 -1.50 1.96
N PHE A 32 -7.69 -0.44 2.07
CA PHE A 32 -8.01 0.70 2.92
C PHE A 32 -9.32 1.39 2.52
N HIS A 33 -9.56 1.60 1.22
CA HIS A 33 -10.80 2.23 0.77
C HIS A 33 -12.00 1.30 0.88
N MET A 34 -11.84 -0.01 0.67
CA MET A 34 -12.89 -0.98 0.99
C MET A 34 -13.25 -0.94 2.47
N PHE A 35 -12.26 -0.83 3.35
CA PHE A 35 -12.48 -0.64 4.78
C PHE A 35 -13.30 0.63 5.05
N LEU A 36 -13.01 1.75 4.38
CA LEU A 36 -13.80 2.98 4.51
C LEU A 36 -15.26 2.78 4.07
N ILE A 37 -15.51 2.08 2.95
CA ILE A 37 -16.88 1.79 2.48
C ILE A 37 -17.66 1.01 3.55
N VAL A 38 -17.00 0.05 4.21
CA VAL A 38 -17.64 -0.82 5.20
C VAL A 38 -17.83 -0.12 6.55
N TYR A 39 -16.87 0.68 7.00
CA TYR A 39 -16.86 1.25 8.35
C TYR A 39 -17.37 2.68 8.45
N TRP A 40 -17.51 3.39 7.33
CA TRP A 40 -18.03 4.75 7.27
C TRP A 40 -19.28 4.83 6.38
N ASP A 41 -19.53 6.00 5.77
CA ASP A 41 -20.59 6.21 4.80
C ASP A 41 -20.09 5.85 3.39
N ALA A 42 -20.81 4.95 2.72
CA ALA A 42 -20.40 4.43 1.42
C ALA A 42 -20.32 5.53 0.35
N SER A 43 -21.23 6.51 0.36
CA SER A 43 -21.24 7.58 -0.64
C SER A 43 -20.01 8.49 -0.48
N ASN A 44 -19.73 8.92 0.75
CA ASN A 44 -18.55 9.72 1.07
C ASN A 44 -17.25 8.96 0.83
N ALA A 45 -17.21 7.66 1.16
CA ALA A 45 -16.05 6.81 0.92
C ALA A 45 -15.76 6.66 -0.59
N LEU A 46 -16.78 6.43 -1.42
CA LEU A 46 -16.63 6.34 -2.88
C LEU A 46 -16.15 7.65 -3.51
N ILE A 47 -16.67 8.79 -3.04
CA ILE A 47 -16.18 10.11 -3.48
C ILE A 47 -14.71 10.29 -3.07
N THR A 48 -14.35 9.87 -1.85
CA THR A 48 -12.97 9.97 -1.35
C THR A 48 -11.99 9.14 -2.17
N VAL A 49 -12.33 7.90 -2.54
CA VAL A 49 -11.52 7.05 -3.45
C VAL A 49 -11.12 7.81 -4.70
N ARG A 50 -12.07 8.51 -5.31
CA ARG A 50 -11.87 9.17 -6.60
C ARG A 50 -10.76 10.21 -6.57
N TYR A 51 -10.55 10.88 -5.43
CA TYR A 51 -9.55 11.93 -5.29
C TYR A 51 -8.33 11.49 -4.49
N ALA A 52 -8.54 10.78 -3.38
CA ALA A 52 -7.50 10.40 -2.44
C ALA A 52 -6.83 9.06 -2.79
N GLY A 53 -7.47 8.18 -3.58
CA GLY A 53 -6.93 6.87 -3.94
C GLY A 53 -5.59 6.96 -4.63
N PHE A 54 -5.52 7.75 -5.71
CA PHE A 54 -4.27 7.96 -6.44
C PHE A 54 -3.19 8.62 -5.56
N ILE A 55 -3.57 9.61 -4.74
CA ILE A 55 -2.64 10.33 -3.87
C ILE A 55 -2.04 9.38 -2.83
N LEU A 56 -2.88 8.57 -2.16
CA LEU A 56 -2.44 7.59 -1.18
C LEU A 56 -1.49 6.57 -1.82
N TRP A 57 -1.84 6.06 -3.01
CA TRP A 57 -1.00 5.11 -3.71
C TRP A 57 0.37 5.69 -4.07
N VAL A 58 0.42 6.92 -4.59
CA VAL A 58 1.69 7.60 -4.92
C VAL A 58 2.53 7.84 -3.67
N VAL A 59 1.91 8.23 -2.55
CA VAL A 59 2.63 8.39 -1.27
C VAL A 59 3.23 7.07 -0.81
N LEU A 60 2.48 5.96 -0.87
CA LEU A 60 3.00 4.63 -0.55
C LEU A 60 4.11 4.20 -1.52
N LEU A 61 3.97 4.50 -2.80
CA LEU A 61 5.04 4.26 -3.78
C LEU A 61 6.33 5.00 -3.39
N ILE A 62 6.26 6.27 -3.01
CA ILE A 62 7.42 7.04 -2.54
C ILE A 62 8.01 6.43 -1.26
N ILE A 63 7.16 6.03 -0.31
CA ILE A 63 7.57 5.36 0.94
C ILE A 63 8.34 4.06 0.66
N SER A 64 7.99 3.30 -0.38
CA SER A 64 8.72 2.08 -0.72
C SER A 64 10.18 2.35 -1.10
N PHE A 65 10.47 3.48 -1.76
CA PHE A 65 11.83 3.86 -2.13
C PHE A 65 12.63 4.42 -0.95
N LEU A 66 11.97 5.09 0.00
CA LEU A 66 12.54 5.60 1.25
C LEU A 66 13.00 4.48 2.19
N ALA A 67 12.37 3.30 2.14
CA ALA A 67 12.71 2.18 3.01
C ALA A 67 14.15 1.68 2.78
N LYS A 68 14.91 1.36 3.84
CA LYS A 68 16.26 0.78 3.68
C LYS A 68 16.23 -0.65 3.10
N ASN A 69 15.15 -1.39 3.33
CA ASN A 69 14.99 -2.77 2.90
C ASN A 69 13.61 -2.96 2.24
N GLY A 70 13.62 -3.37 0.97
CA GLY A 70 12.43 -3.60 0.16
C GLY A 70 11.52 -4.70 0.72
N LEU A 71 12.09 -5.78 1.26
CA LEU A 71 11.30 -6.88 1.81
C LEU A 71 10.56 -6.47 3.08
N LYS A 72 11.18 -5.63 3.92
CA LYS A 72 10.53 -5.11 5.12
C LYS A 72 9.31 -4.25 4.78
N ILE A 73 9.43 -3.34 3.81
CA ILE A 73 8.29 -2.50 3.44
C ILE A 73 7.19 -3.31 2.74
N TRP A 74 7.56 -4.32 1.93
CA TRP A 74 6.61 -5.26 1.34
C TRP A 74 5.80 -5.98 2.43
N GLY A 75 6.48 -6.54 3.43
CA GLY A 75 5.86 -7.21 4.57
C GLY A 75 4.95 -6.27 5.38
N ILE A 76 5.34 -5.01 5.57
CA ILE A 76 4.50 -4.01 6.24
C ILE A 76 3.21 -3.75 5.45
N TYR A 77 3.29 -3.56 4.13
CA TYR A 77 2.10 -3.32 3.31
C TYR A 77 1.13 -4.50 3.32
N VAL A 78 1.65 -5.72 3.23
CA VAL A 78 0.83 -6.93 3.36
C VAL A 78 0.19 -7.02 4.75
N LEU A 79 0.97 -6.80 5.80
CA LEU A 79 0.47 -6.91 7.17
C LEU A 79 -0.68 -5.93 7.42
N ILE A 80 -0.52 -4.66 7.02
CA ILE A 80 -1.58 -3.66 7.16
C ILE A 80 -2.79 -4.03 6.29
N SER A 81 -2.57 -4.51 5.07
CA SER A 81 -3.65 -4.98 4.20
C SER A 81 -4.44 -6.13 4.85
N LEU A 82 -3.75 -7.09 5.47
CA LEU A 82 -4.38 -8.19 6.20
C LEU A 82 -5.16 -7.70 7.43
N VAL A 83 -4.66 -6.67 8.13
CA VAL A 83 -5.39 -6.03 9.24
C VAL A 83 -6.69 -5.41 8.72
N PHE A 84 -6.65 -4.61 7.66
CA PHE A 84 -7.88 -4.03 7.09
C PHE A 84 -8.83 -5.10 6.55
N PHE A 85 -8.31 -6.15 5.91
CA PHE A 85 -9.09 -7.30 5.45
C PHE A 85 -9.81 -7.99 6.62
N ALA A 86 -9.10 -8.27 7.72
CA ALA A 86 -9.69 -8.85 8.92
C ALA A 86 -10.78 -7.96 9.53
N LEU A 87 -10.57 -6.64 9.55
CA LEU A 87 -11.58 -5.67 10.01
C LEU A 87 -12.81 -5.70 9.09
N ILE A 88 -12.64 -5.61 7.77
CA ILE A 88 -13.75 -5.70 6.81
C ILE A 88 -14.61 -6.92 7.08
N HIS A 89 -14.00 -8.10 7.24
CA HIS A 89 -14.73 -9.35 7.46
C HIS A 89 -15.28 -9.54 8.87
N TYR A 90 -14.74 -8.81 9.86
CA TYR A 90 -15.35 -8.75 11.19
C TYR A 90 -16.71 -8.05 11.15
N LYS A 91 -16.87 -6.99 10.34
CA LYS A 91 -18.15 -6.26 10.19
C LYS A 91 -19.07 -6.85 9.11
N GLN A 92 -18.50 -7.30 7.99
CA GLN A 92 -19.22 -7.90 6.87
C GLN A 92 -18.69 -9.33 6.61
N PRO A 93 -19.21 -10.33 7.33
CA PRO A 93 -18.78 -11.72 7.15
C PRO A 93 -19.11 -12.22 5.73
N PHE A 94 -18.37 -13.25 5.28
CA PHE A 94 -18.56 -13.83 3.96
C PHE A 94 -20.01 -14.29 3.77
N ILE A 95 -20.68 -13.70 2.77
CA ILE A 95 -21.99 -14.17 2.29
C ILE A 95 -21.65 -15.09 1.11
N PHE A 96 -21.79 -16.40 1.31
CA PHE A 96 -21.72 -17.40 0.24
C PHE A 96 -23.09 -17.58 -0.41
#